data_AF-K2NNV7-F1
#
_entry.id   AF-K2NNV7-F1
#
_cell.length_a   1.000
_cell.length_b   1.000
_cell.length_c   1.000
_cell.angle_alpha   90.00
_cell.angle_beta   90.00
_cell.angle_gamma   90.00
#
_symmetry.space_group_name_H-M   'P 1'
#
loop_
_entity.id
_entity.type
_entity.pdbx_description
1 polymer ?
#
loop_
_entity_poly.entity_id
_entity_poly.type
_entity_poly.pdbx_seq_one_letter_code
_entity_poly.pdbx_strand_id
1 'polypeptide(L)'
;MEGQSELVERVVRMQLTSPDFAEYCVAHVTDPKHRFLFSRKDDEAERRLYMRLLEERSHQKRAETSAVMASASTPGGITSFITHGGTAVLWMSLLDYFSFTSSVHGPHMPHMFRTETDLSAFIDMLDGTQREDISLEDVVQFMLRRLPMTEVFLYILCYMCDVCIHEVRKETRHRSGVCLSNSIEGTSDDTRLQAAGTLLFIANMLLLQHDTLERPVRYLSVFEFYMQRMVEALARTALKNSPVATFLHETVMVWSEGHVFGEEVLDCMKRAIGCSLE
;
A
#
# COMPACT_ATOMS: atom_id res chain seq x y z
N MET A 1 1.40 7.21 -36.57
CA MET A 1 1.97 7.83 -35.36
C MET A 1 1.05 8.87 -34.74
N GLU A 2 0.36 9.73 -35.52
CA GLU A 2 -0.58 10.74 -34.97
C GLU A 2 -1.69 10.15 -34.08
N GLY A 3 -2.34 9.05 -34.51
CA GLY A 3 -3.42 8.45 -33.72
C GLY A 3 -3.02 7.80 -32.38
N GLN A 4 -1.73 7.47 -32.18
CA GLN A 4 -1.24 6.95 -30.90
C GLN A 4 -0.92 8.10 -29.93
N SER A 5 -0.42 9.24 -30.42
CA SER A 5 -0.22 10.44 -29.61
C SER A 5 -1.55 10.97 -29.06
N GLU A 6 -2.59 11.01 -29.88
CA GLU A 6 -3.94 11.42 -29.46
C GLU A 6 -4.55 10.48 -28.42
N LEU A 7 -4.26 9.17 -28.51
CA LEU A 7 -4.70 8.20 -27.52
C LEU A 7 -4.06 8.47 -26.16
N VAL A 8 -2.74 8.64 -26.12
CA VAL A 8 -1.99 8.95 -24.89
C VAL A 8 -2.52 10.23 -24.24
N GLU A 9 -2.70 11.30 -25.01
CA GLU A 9 -3.26 12.56 -24.49
C GLU A 9 -4.68 12.41 -23.95
N ARG A 10 -5.54 11.63 -24.63
CA ARG A 10 -6.91 11.35 -24.18
C ARG A 10 -6.90 10.55 -22.87
N VAL A 11 -6.01 9.57 -22.77
CA VAL A 11 -5.83 8.73 -21.59
C VAL A 11 -5.34 9.58 -20.41
N VAL A 12 -4.34 10.44 -20.60
CA VAL A 12 -3.88 11.39 -19.56
C VAL A 12 -5.00 12.34 -19.13
N ARG A 13 -5.79 12.85 -20.08
CA ARG A 13 -6.94 13.71 -19.75
C ARG A 13 -7.96 12.96 -18.91
N MET A 14 -8.36 11.78 -19.37
CA MET A 14 -9.34 10.93 -18.69
C MET A 14 -8.88 10.54 -17.29
N GLN A 15 -7.61 10.21 -17.13
CA GLN A 15 -6.98 9.97 -15.85
C GLN A 15 -7.08 11.14 -14.87
N LEU A 16 -6.93 12.37 -15.39
CA LEU A 16 -6.97 13.58 -14.57
C LEU A 16 -8.40 14.10 -14.31
N THR A 17 -9.38 13.73 -15.14
CA THR A 17 -10.71 14.36 -15.14
C THR A 17 -11.89 13.42 -14.98
N SER A 18 -11.76 12.12 -15.27
CA SER A 18 -12.87 11.17 -15.30
C SER A 18 -12.80 10.25 -14.09
N PRO A 19 -13.86 10.09 -13.27
CA PRO A 19 -13.88 9.11 -12.18
C PRO A 19 -13.86 7.64 -12.64
N ASP A 20 -14.11 7.39 -13.93
CA ASP A 20 -14.26 6.04 -14.50
C ASP A 20 -12.98 5.54 -15.18
N PHE A 21 -11.85 6.24 -15.02
CA PHE A 21 -10.58 5.81 -15.63
C PHE A 21 -10.12 4.46 -15.11
N ALA A 22 -10.51 4.09 -13.89
CA ALA A 22 -10.29 2.76 -13.33
C ALA A 22 -10.92 1.67 -14.21
N GLU A 23 -12.20 1.83 -14.53
CA GLU A 23 -12.93 0.91 -15.39
C GLU A 23 -12.36 0.93 -16.81
N TYR A 24 -11.95 2.10 -17.29
CA TYR A 24 -11.25 2.24 -18.57
C TYR A 24 -9.96 1.41 -18.63
N CYS A 25 -9.12 1.48 -17.59
CA CYS A 25 -7.89 0.70 -17.50
C CYS A 25 -8.17 -0.79 -17.48
N VAL A 26 -9.19 -1.24 -16.73
CA VAL A 26 -9.60 -2.65 -16.71
C VAL A 26 -10.11 -3.10 -18.09
N ALA A 27 -10.96 -2.30 -18.72
CA ALA A 27 -11.56 -2.63 -20.01
C ALA A 27 -10.53 -2.71 -21.16
N HIS A 28 -9.42 -1.99 -21.06
CA HIS A 28 -8.41 -1.90 -22.12
C HIS A 28 -7.09 -2.58 -21.75
N VAL A 29 -7.05 -3.37 -20.70
CA VAL A 29 -5.77 -3.91 -20.24
C VAL A 29 -5.14 -4.93 -21.19
N THR A 30 -5.95 -5.65 -21.95
CA THR A 30 -5.47 -6.57 -22.99
C THR A 30 -5.31 -5.88 -24.35
N ASP A 31 -5.65 -4.59 -24.47
CA ASP A 31 -5.51 -3.84 -25.72
C ASP A 31 -4.03 -3.46 -25.92
N PRO A 32 -3.38 -3.95 -27.00
CA PRO A 32 -2.00 -3.60 -27.30
C PRO A 32 -1.76 -2.09 -27.45
N LYS A 33 -2.80 -1.31 -27.79
CA LYS A 33 -2.72 0.15 -27.93
C LYS A 33 -2.56 0.86 -26.59
N HIS A 34 -2.94 0.21 -25.49
CA HIS A 34 -2.90 0.75 -24.12
C HIS A 34 -1.77 0.18 -23.28
N ARG A 35 -0.89 -0.62 -23.89
CA ARG A 35 0.26 -1.25 -23.24
C ARG A 35 1.12 -0.25 -22.44
N PHE A 36 1.23 0.99 -22.91
CA PHE A 36 1.98 2.06 -22.26
C PHE A 36 1.44 2.45 -20.86
N LEU A 37 0.18 2.12 -20.53
CA LEU A 37 -0.35 2.32 -19.17
C LEU A 37 0.28 1.34 -18.16
N PHE A 38 0.63 0.15 -18.63
CA PHE A 38 1.04 -0.99 -17.81
C PHE A 38 2.54 -1.31 -17.95
N SER A 39 3.20 -0.77 -18.96
CA SER A 39 4.62 -1.01 -19.21
C SER A 39 5.52 -0.28 -18.21
N ARG A 40 6.45 -1.03 -17.60
CA ARG A 40 7.54 -0.50 -16.76
C ARG A 40 8.76 -0.01 -17.55
N LYS A 41 8.83 -0.35 -18.84
CA LYS A 41 9.98 0.01 -19.67
C LYS A 41 9.73 1.39 -20.27
N ASP A 42 10.60 2.33 -19.91
CA ASP A 42 10.66 3.67 -20.53
C ASP A 42 11.13 3.63 -21.99
N ASP A 43 11.34 2.43 -22.53
CA ASP A 43 11.78 2.20 -23.91
C ASP A 43 10.65 2.53 -24.92
N GLU A 44 9.38 2.41 -24.52
CA GLU A 44 8.21 2.70 -25.36
C GLU A 44 7.97 4.22 -25.45
N ALA A 45 7.85 4.73 -26.69
CA ALA A 45 7.69 6.17 -26.93
C ALA A 45 6.39 6.72 -26.33
N GLU A 46 5.33 5.93 -26.35
CA GLU A 46 4.03 6.22 -25.77
C GLU A 46 4.09 6.32 -24.25
N ARG A 47 4.91 5.47 -23.60
CA ARG A 47 5.14 5.54 -22.14
C ARG A 47 5.84 6.84 -21.79
N ARG A 48 6.93 7.19 -22.49
CA ARG A 48 7.65 8.45 -22.25
C ARG A 48 6.76 9.68 -22.45
N LEU A 49 5.89 9.65 -23.47
CA LEU A 49 4.94 10.73 -23.73
C LEU A 49 3.90 10.84 -22.61
N TYR A 50 3.32 9.71 -22.21
CA TYR A 50 2.35 9.62 -21.12
C TYR A 50 2.90 10.19 -19.80
N MET A 51 4.14 9.81 -19.45
CA MET A 51 4.83 10.27 -18.26
C MET A 51 5.10 11.78 -18.28
N ARG A 52 5.64 12.28 -19.39
CA ARG A 52 5.92 13.71 -19.57
C ARG A 52 4.66 14.56 -19.40
N LEU A 53 3.55 14.15 -20.00
CA LEU A 53 2.28 14.88 -19.94
C LEU A 53 1.68 14.90 -18.53
N LEU A 54 1.88 13.84 -17.74
CA LEU A 54 1.47 13.82 -16.33
C LEU A 54 2.31 14.78 -15.49
N GLU A 55 3.64 14.79 -15.69
CA GLU A 55 4.56 15.68 -14.99
C GLU A 55 4.24 17.16 -15.28
N GLU A 56 4.10 17.53 -16.55
CA GLU A 56 3.74 18.90 -16.98
C GLU A 56 2.44 19.39 -16.31
N ARG A 57 1.43 18.51 -16.20
CA ARG A 57 0.13 18.85 -15.60
C ARG A 57 0.17 18.89 -14.07
N SER A 58 0.99 18.06 -13.43
CA SER A 58 1.18 18.04 -11.98
C SER A 58 1.81 19.35 -11.46
N HIS A 59 2.80 19.88 -12.19
CA HIS A 59 3.45 21.16 -11.87
C HIS A 59 2.51 22.36 -11.96
N GLN A 60 1.54 22.31 -12.89
CA GLN A 60 0.57 23.39 -13.07
C GLN A 60 -0.47 23.46 -11.94
N LYS A 61 -0.90 22.30 -11.41
CA LYS A 61 -1.88 22.20 -10.30
C LYS A 61 -1.32 22.68 -8.95
N ARG A 62 0.01 22.57 -8.75
CA ARG A 62 0.72 23.00 -7.53
C ARG A 62 0.80 24.53 -7.37
N ALA A 63 0.82 25.27 -8.48
CA ALA A 63 0.80 26.73 -8.44
C ALA A 63 -0.54 27.29 -7.94
N GLU A 64 -1.62 26.54 -8.12
CA GLU A 64 -3.00 26.95 -7.77
C GLU A 64 -3.41 26.57 -6.34
N THR A 65 -2.84 25.50 -5.78
CA THR A 65 -3.24 24.94 -4.47
C THR A 65 -2.57 25.62 -3.26
N SER A 66 -1.49 26.38 -3.46
CA SER A 66 -0.77 27.04 -2.37
C SER A 66 -1.53 28.22 -1.71
N ALA A 67 -2.72 28.58 -2.20
CA ALA A 67 -3.47 29.77 -1.76
C ALA A 67 -4.58 29.51 -0.71
N VAL A 68 -4.93 28.25 -0.40
CA VAL A 68 -6.22 27.94 0.29
C VAL A 68 -6.09 27.38 1.71
N MET A 69 -4.92 26.92 2.18
CA MET A 69 -4.85 26.06 3.38
C MET A 69 -4.61 26.76 4.73
N ALA A 70 -5.05 28.02 4.90
CA ALA A 70 -5.03 28.70 6.19
C ALA A 70 -6.39 28.55 6.91
N SER A 71 -6.59 27.44 7.64
CA SER A 71 -7.32 27.37 8.93
C SER A 71 -7.91 25.98 9.20
N ALA A 72 -7.50 25.38 10.32
CA ALA A 72 -8.39 24.96 11.42
C ALA A 72 -7.91 23.67 12.09
N SER A 73 -7.73 23.78 13.41
CA SER A 73 -7.34 22.72 14.35
C SER A 73 -8.36 22.68 15.48
N THR A 74 -8.79 21.51 15.96
CA THR A 74 -8.92 21.07 17.39
C THR A 74 -9.74 19.76 17.56
N PRO A 75 -9.62 19.05 18.71
CA PRO A 75 -9.72 17.58 18.79
C PRO A 75 -10.87 17.02 19.66
N GLY A 76 -11.12 15.71 19.53
CA GLY A 76 -11.90 14.89 20.49
C GLY A 76 -11.71 13.40 20.20
N GLY A 77 -11.33 12.61 21.22
CA GLY A 77 -10.81 11.25 21.07
C GLY A 77 -11.82 10.12 21.25
N ILE A 78 -11.57 9.01 20.54
CA ILE A 78 -11.90 7.61 20.83
C ILE A 78 -10.76 6.77 20.22
N THR A 79 -10.45 5.61 20.80
CA THR A 79 -9.36 4.67 20.44
C THR A 79 -9.48 4.10 19.02
N SER A 80 -9.20 4.95 18.04
CA SER A 80 -8.82 4.60 16.68
C SER A 80 -7.30 4.43 16.63
N PHE A 81 -6.81 3.41 15.90
CA PHE A 81 -5.38 3.26 15.65
C PHE A 81 -4.80 4.46 14.89
N ILE A 82 -5.69 5.19 14.22
CA ILE A 82 -5.42 6.45 13.55
C ILE A 82 -6.36 7.50 14.17
N THR A 83 -5.88 8.28 15.13
CA THR A 83 -6.59 9.50 15.55
C THR A 83 -6.95 10.33 14.31
N HIS A 84 -8.00 11.17 14.34
CA HIS A 84 -8.38 12.01 13.18
C HIS A 84 -7.19 12.73 12.50
N GLY A 85 -6.12 13.04 13.23
CA GLY A 85 -4.88 13.60 12.66
C GLY A 85 -4.05 12.65 11.79
N GLY A 86 -4.12 11.34 12.02
CA GLY A 86 -3.38 10.35 11.24
C GLY A 86 -3.98 10.06 9.86
N THR A 87 -5.31 10.19 9.69
CA THR A 87 -5.96 10.05 8.37
C THR A 87 -5.58 11.22 7.46
N ALA A 88 -5.57 12.45 7.99
CA ALA A 88 -5.08 13.61 7.27
C ALA A 88 -3.60 13.49 6.87
N VAL A 89 -2.75 12.94 7.75
CA VAL A 89 -1.33 12.70 7.42
C VAL A 89 -1.20 11.64 6.33
N LEU A 90 -1.94 10.53 6.41
CA LEU A 90 -1.94 9.52 5.36
C LEU A 90 -2.47 10.07 4.03
N TRP A 91 -3.53 10.89 4.07
CA TRP A 91 -4.06 11.57 2.90
C TRP A 91 -3.00 12.44 2.22
N MET A 92 -2.29 13.28 2.99
CA MET A 92 -1.19 14.09 2.46
C MET A 92 -0.03 13.23 1.95
N SER A 93 0.29 12.14 2.64
CA SER A 93 1.34 11.19 2.23
C SER A 93 1.00 10.51 0.91
N LEU A 94 -0.27 10.14 0.69
CA LEU A 94 -0.75 9.59 -0.59
C LEU A 94 -0.62 10.63 -1.71
N LEU A 95 -1.08 11.86 -1.47
CA LEU A 95 -0.99 12.95 -2.44
C LEU A 95 0.45 13.22 -2.85
N ASP A 96 1.38 13.24 -1.89
CA ASP A 96 2.81 13.46 -2.16
C ASP A 96 3.44 12.26 -2.87
N TYR A 97 3.27 11.04 -2.33
CA TYR A 97 3.87 9.81 -2.87
C TYR A 97 3.48 9.57 -4.33
N PHE A 98 2.20 9.68 -4.65
CA PHE A 98 1.68 9.44 -6.00
C PHE A 98 1.79 10.68 -6.92
N SER A 99 2.31 11.80 -6.43
CA SER A 99 2.67 12.94 -7.29
C SER A 99 3.98 12.73 -8.05
N PHE A 100 4.84 11.81 -7.59
CA PHE A 100 6.12 11.51 -8.22
C PHE A 100 6.07 10.17 -8.95
N THR A 101 6.28 10.23 -10.27
CA THR A 101 6.33 9.10 -11.18
C THR A 101 7.33 8.02 -10.76
N SER A 102 8.50 8.43 -10.24
CA SER A 102 9.56 7.55 -9.75
C SER A 102 9.16 6.70 -8.54
N SER A 103 8.12 7.08 -7.82
CA SER A 103 7.66 6.39 -6.60
C SER A 103 6.60 5.32 -6.88
N VAL A 104 6.07 5.26 -8.11
CA VAL A 104 4.98 4.36 -8.49
C VAL A 104 5.56 3.08 -9.10
N HIS A 105 5.25 1.94 -8.50
CA HIS A 105 5.75 0.63 -8.88
C HIS A 105 4.81 -0.14 -9.82
N GLY A 106 3.52 0.22 -9.83
CA GLY A 106 2.48 -0.41 -10.63
C GLY A 106 2.12 0.38 -11.90
N PRO A 107 1.12 -0.11 -12.66
CA PRO A 107 0.47 0.68 -13.70
C PRO A 107 0.04 2.04 -13.12
N HIS A 108 0.47 3.14 -13.74
CA HIS A 108 0.14 4.47 -13.21
C HIS A 108 -1.37 4.66 -13.19
N MET A 109 -1.91 4.87 -11.99
CA MET A 109 -3.28 5.33 -11.87
C MET A 109 -3.50 6.25 -10.66
N PRO A 110 -3.79 7.54 -10.89
CA PRO A 110 -4.26 8.49 -9.89
C PRO A 110 -5.80 8.47 -9.88
N HIS A 111 -6.39 7.32 -9.55
CA HIS A 111 -7.61 7.38 -8.76
C HIS A 111 -7.26 6.95 -7.35
N MET A 112 -6.96 7.96 -6.54
CA MET A 112 -7.01 7.83 -5.10
C MET A 112 -8.47 7.94 -4.65
N PHE A 113 -8.71 7.75 -3.36
CA PHE A 113 -9.95 8.13 -2.70
C PHE A 113 -10.40 9.52 -3.15
N ARG A 114 -11.71 9.75 -3.33
CA ARG A 114 -12.20 11.03 -3.87
C ARG A 114 -12.04 12.14 -2.84
N THR A 115 -12.08 11.77 -1.57
CA THR A 115 -11.98 12.66 -0.41
C THR A 115 -11.21 11.98 0.71
N GLU A 116 -10.74 12.77 1.68
CA GLU A 116 -10.21 12.24 2.94
C GLU A 116 -11.26 11.38 3.67
N THR A 117 -12.55 11.71 3.56
CA THR A 117 -13.65 10.93 4.13
C THR A 117 -13.72 9.51 3.53
N ASP A 118 -13.53 9.39 2.22
CA ASP A 118 -13.52 8.08 1.55
C ASP A 118 -12.32 7.23 2.02
N LEU A 119 -11.15 7.86 2.23
CA LEU A 119 -9.99 7.20 2.82
C LEU A 119 -10.28 6.76 4.26
N SER A 120 -10.88 7.65 5.07
CA SER A 120 -11.27 7.33 6.44
C SER A 120 -12.19 6.11 6.50
N ALA A 121 -13.18 6.04 5.61
CA ALA A 121 -14.09 4.89 5.56
C ALA A 121 -13.38 3.57 5.23
N PHE A 122 -12.31 3.61 4.42
CA PHE A 122 -11.48 2.44 4.16
C PHE A 122 -10.60 2.08 5.35
N ILE A 123 -10.05 3.06 6.06
CA ILE A 123 -9.32 2.83 7.32
C ILE A 123 -10.24 2.21 8.37
N ASP A 124 -11.46 2.74 8.52
CA ASP A 124 -12.46 2.19 9.45
C ASP A 124 -12.81 0.75 9.09
N MET A 125 -12.84 0.42 7.79
CA MET A 125 -13.03 -0.94 7.31
C MET A 125 -11.87 -1.86 7.72
N LEU A 126 -10.63 -1.40 7.59
CA LEU A 126 -9.44 -2.13 8.04
C LEU A 126 -9.43 -2.33 9.56
N ASP A 127 -9.76 -1.30 10.32
CA ASP A 127 -9.87 -1.37 11.79
C ASP A 127 -10.98 -2.34 12.22
N GLY A 128 -12.08 -2.39 11.48
CA GLY A 128 -13.17 -3.35 11.70
C GLY A 128 -12.75 -4.82 11.60
N THR A 129 -11.72 -5.14 10.79
CA THR A 129 -11.19 -6.52 10.72
C THR A 129 -10.48 -6.96 11.99
N GLN A 130 -9.88 -6.01 12.73
CA GLN A 130 -9.23 -6.31 14.01
C GLN A 130 -10.23 -6.53 15.14
N ARG A 131 -11.44 -5.96 14.99
CA ARG A 131 -12.53 -6.07 15.95
C ARG A 131 -13.48 -7.22 15.66
N GLU A 132 -13.21 -7.98 14.58
CA GLU A 132 -14.09 -9.03 14.05
C GLU A 132 -15.47 -8.49 13.62
N ASP A 133 -15.61 -7.18 13.44
CA ASP A 133 -16.84 -6.52 12.97
C ASP A 133 -17.01 -6.67 11.44
N ILE A 134 -15.89 -6.84 10.73
CA ILE A 134 -15.81 -6.94 9.27
C ILE A 134 -14.94 -8.14 8.91
N SER A 135 -15.39 -8.97 7.96
CA SER A 135 -14.59 -10.11 7.51
C SER A 135 -13.38 -9.68 6.67
N LEU A 136 -12.28 -10.42 6.75
CA LEU A 136 -11.09 -10.17 5.93
C LEU A 136 -11.43 -10.30 4.44
N GLU A 137 -12.32 -11.24 4.10
CA GLU A 137 -12.84 -11.46 2.76
C GLU A 137 -13.55 -10.22 2.21
N ASP A 138 -14.36 -9.53 3.01
CA ASP A 138 -15.07 -8.32 2.56
C ASP A 138 -14.11 -7.20 2.20
N VAL A 139 -13.04 -7.02 2.98
CA VAL A 139 -11.99 -6.04 2.69
C VAL A 139 -11.25 -6.40 1.40
N VAL A 140 -10.86 -7.66 1.25
CA VAL A 140 -10.18 -8.14 0.04
C VAL A 140 -11.07 -7.96 -1.18
N GLN A 141 -12.37 -8.28 -1.09
CA GLN A 141 -13.33 -8.07 -2.17
C GLN A 141 -13.52 -6.58 -2.50
N PHE A 142 -13.53 -5.71 -1.49
CA PHE A 142 -13.57 -4.27 -1.68
C PHE A 142 -12.37 -3.77 -2.49
N MET A 143 -11.17 -4.26 -2.17
CA MET A 143 -9.92 -3.93 -2.87
C MET A 143 -9.91 -4.52 -4.29
N LEU A 144 -10.33 -5.78 -4.46
CA LEU A 144 -10.40 -6.46 -5.76
C LEU A 144 -11.36 -5.78 -6.73
N ARG A 145 -12.51 -5.29 -6.28
CA ARG A 145 -13.42 -4.52 -7.14
C ARG A 145 -12.78 -3.22 -7.67
N ARG A 146 -11.63 -2.84 -7.12
CA ARG A 146 -10.85 -1.65 -7.47
C ARG A 146 -9.41 -2.04 -7.78
N LEU A 147 -9.18 -3.12 -8.55
CA LEU A 147 -7.84 -3.56 -9.00
C LEU A 147 -6.91 -2.41 -9.43
N PRO A 148 -7.39 -1.36 -10.13
CA PRO A 148 -6.50 -0.29 -10.53
C PRO A 148 -5.90 0.52 -9.37
N MET A 149 -6.49 0.43 -8.17
CA MET A 149 -6.01 1.04 -6.93
C MET A 149 -5.12 0.10 -6.10
N THR A 150 -4.75 -1.09 -6.59
CA THR A 150 -3.98 -2.08 -5.82
C THR A 150 -2.72 -1.49 -5.18
N GLU A 151 -1.97 -0.66 -5.89
CA GLU A 151 -0.79 0.00 -5.30
C GLU A 151 -1.15 0.98 -4.18
N VAL A 152 -2.21 1.76 -4.35
CA VAL A 152 -2.70 2.69 -3.31
C VAL A 152 -3.10 1.91 -2.07
N PHE A 153 -3.79 0.78 -2.23
CA PHE A 153 -4.16 -0.05 -1.10
C PHE A 153 -2.95 -0.68 -0.40
N LEU A 154 -2.00 -1.24 -1.15
CA LEU A 154 -0.78 -1.81 -0.59
C LEU A 154 0.07 -0.76 0.13
N TYR A 155 0.12 0.46 -0.40
CA TYR A 155 0.73 1.60 0.28
C TYR A 155 0.07 1.87 1.62
N ILE A 156 -1.27 1.91 1.67
CA ILE A 156 -2.01 2.14 2.92
C ILE A 156 -1.77 1.02 3.92
N LEU A 157 -1.84 -0.25 3.50
CA LEU A 157 -1.54 -1.39 4.37
C LEU A 157 -0.11 -1.31 4.93
N CYS A 158 0.87 -0.97 4.09
CA CYS A 158 2.26 -0.79 4.51
C CYS A 158 2.42 0.39 5.47
N TYR A 159 1.77 1.53 5.19
CA TYR A 159 1.78 2.70 6.06
C TYR A 159 1.19 2.39 7.43
N MET A 160 0.04 1.71 7.47
CA MET A 160 -0.61 1.31 8.72
C MET A 160 0.25 0.30 9.49
N CYS A 161 0.91 -0.62 8.80
CA CYS A 161 1.89 -1.53 9.39
C CYS A 161 3.04 -0.76 10.04
N ASP A 162 3.61 0.23 9.36
CA ASP A 162 4.67 1.10 9.89
C ASP A 162 4.21 1.89 11.12
N VAL A 163 2.96 2.38 11.14
CA VAL A 163 2.36 3.06 12.30
C VAL A 163 2.27 2.11 13.50
N CYS A 164 1.75 0.89 13.31
CA CYS A 164 1.68 -0.11 14.38
C CYS A 164 3.07 -0.42 14.96
N ILE A 165 4.06 -0.60 14.10
CA ILE A 165 5.46 -0.87 14.48
C ILE A 165 6.08 0.32 15.22
N HIS A 166 5.82 1.54 14.74
CA HIS A 166 6.34 2.76 15.37
C HIS A 166 5.83 2.91 16.80
N GLU A 167 4.55 2.68 17.04
CA GLU A 167 3.98 2.80 18.39
C GLU A 167 4.55 1.75 19.36
N VAL A 168 4.76 0.51 18.92
CA VAL A 168 5.44 -0.54 19.73
C VAL A 168 6.87 -0.12 20.08
N ARG A 169 7.62 0.42 19.11
CA ARG A 169 8.99 0.92 19.35
C ARG A 169 9.02 2.10 20.31
N LYS A 170 8.04 3.00 20.21
CA LYS A 170 7.91 4.17 21.09
C LYS A 170 7.63 3.72 22.54
N GLU A 171 6.72 2.78 22.76
CA GLU A 171 6.43 2.22 24.08
C GLU A 171 7.63 1.48 24.67
N THR A 172 8.32 0.67 23.86
CA THR A 172 9.54 -0.03 24.28
C THR A 172 10.64 0.94 24.74
N ARG A 173 10.82 2.07 24.03
CA ARG A 173 11.79 3.12 24.40
C ARG A 173 11.41 3.83 25.70
N HIS A 174 10.12 4.08 25.93
CA HIS A 174 9.65 4.72 27.17
C HIS A 174 9.85 3.80 28.37
N ARG A 175 9.62 2.48 28.22
CA ARG A 175 9.86 1.48 29.27
C ARG A 175 11.35 1.33 29.64
N SER A 176 12.25 1.49 28.67
CA SER A 176 13.69 1.39 28.92
C SER A 176 14.26 2.57 29.76
N GLY A 177 13.48 3.65 29.93
CA GLY A 177 13.87 4.84 30.71
C GLY A 177 13.28 4.90 32.14
N VAL A 178 12.34 4.02 32.50
CA VAL A 178 11.66 4.04 33.81
C VAL A 178 11.91 2.71 34.51
N CYS A 179 12.47 2.77 35.72
CA CYS A 179 12.86 1.61 36.51
C CYS A 179 11.70 0.62 36.71
N LEU A 180 12.00 -0.67 36.54
CA LEU A 180 11.09 -1.82 36.54
C LEU A 180 10.16 -1.85 37.76
N SER A 181 8.86 -1.70 37.53
CA SER A 181 7.81 -2.19 38.42
C SER A 181 6.78 -3.01 37.65
N ASN A 182 6.90 -4.32 37.85
CA ASN A 182 5.99 -5.45 37.58
C ASN A 182 4.69 -5.23 36.79
N SER A 183 4.63 -5.96 35.66
CA SER A 183 3.56 -6.88 35.23
C SER A 183 2.17 -6.32 34.89
N ILE A 184 1.84 -6.43 33.59
CA ILE A 184 0.58 -6.90 32.92
C ILE A 184 0.56 -6.48 31.41
N GLU A 185 1.65 -5.90 30.89
CA GLU A 185 1.55 -5.04 29.70
C GLU A 185 2.19 -5.60 28.40
N GLY A 186 2.57 -6.89 28.39
CA GLY A 186 3.03 -7.58 27.17
C GLY A 186 1.91 -7.84 26.14
N THR A 187 0.65 -7.65 26.53
CA THR A 187 -0.52 -7.89 25.69
C THR A 187 -0.73 -6.79 24.64
N SER A 188 -0.50 -5.52 24.99
CA SER A 188 -0.74 -4.38 24.09
C SER A 188 0.25 -4.33 22.91
N ASP A 189 1.53 -4.61 23.17
CA ASP A 189 2.56 -4.66 22.11
C ASP A 189 2.28 -5.81 21.14
N ASP A 190 1.91 -6.98 21.68
CA ASP A 190 1.53 -8.14 20.87
C ASP A 190 0.27 -7.87 20.04
N THR A 191 -0.75 -7.18 20.57
CA THR A 191 -1.95 -6.81 19.81
C THR A 191 -1.63 -5.90 18.63
N ARG A 192 -0.73 -4.93 18.77
CA ARG A 192 -0.35 -4.05 17.65
C ARG A 192 0.50 -4.76 16.60
N LEU A 193 1.41 -5.64 17.01
CA LEU A 193 2.16 -6.46 16.07
C LEU A 193 1.25 -7.48 15.37
N GLN A 194 0.25 -8.02 16.06
CA GLN A 194 -0.79 -8.87 15.46
C GLN A 194 -1.59 -8.08 14.41
N ALA A 195 -2.04 -6.87 14.72
CA ALA A 195 -2.74 -6.02 13.76
C ALA A 195 -1.88 -5.74 12.51
N ALA A 196 -0.59 -5.46 12.70
CA ALA A 196 0.35 -5.30 11.59
C ALA A 196 0.55 -6.59 10.78
N GLY A 197 0.53 -7.77 11.43
CA GLY A 197 0.51 -9.07 10.79
C GLY A 197 -0.77 -9.33 10.00
N THR A 198 -1.93 -8.93 10.52
CA THR A 198 -3.22 -9.01 9.83
C THR A 198 -3.21 -8.17 8.54
N LEU A 199 -2.61 -6.97 8.55
CA LEU A 199 -2.46 -6.16 7.33
C LEU A 199 -1.62 -6.89 6.26
N LEU A 200 -0.55 -7.57 6.66
CA LEU A 200 0.25 -8.41 5.73
C LEU A 200 -0.56 -9.60 5.22
N PHE A 201 -1.39 -10.20 6.08
CA PHE A 201 -2.28 -11.27 5.69
C PHE A 201 -3.34 -10.81 4.66
N ILE A 202 -3.94 -9.62 4.83
CA ILE A 202 -4.84 -9.02 3.84
C ILE A 202 -4.12 -8.82 2.51
N ALA A 203 -2.89 -8.31 2.51
CA ALA A 203 -2.09 -8.16 1.29
C ALA A 203 -1.83 -9.52 0.61
N ASN A 204 -1.53 -10.57 1.38
CA ASN A 204 -1.34 -11.93 0.85
C ASN A 204 -2.64 -12.50 0.25
N MET A 205 -3.78 -12.34 0.92
CA MET A 205 -5.08 -12.74 0.37
C MET A 205 -5.39 -12.01 -0.93
N LEU A 206 -5.10 -10.71 -1.00
CA LEU A 206 -5.28 -9.94 -2.21
C LEU A 206 -4.38 -10.46 -3.35
N LEU A 207 -3.11 -10.77 -3.08
CA LEU A 207 -2.20 -11.38 -4.07
C LEU A 207 -2.75 -12.69 -4.63
N LEU A 208 -3.21 -13.59 -3.76
CA LEU A 208 -3.79 -14.87 -4.19
C LEU A 208 -5.01 -14.66 -5.10
N GLN A 209 -5.84 -13.67 -4.79
CA GLN A 209 -7.00 -13.34 -5.63
C GLN A 209 -6.61 -12.66 -6.95
N HIS A 210 -5.50 -11.92 -7.00
CA HIS A 210 -4.97 -11.46 -8.28
C HIS A 210 -4.49 -12.64 -9.15
N ASP A 211 -3.87 -13.66 -8.55
CA ASP A 211 -3.38 -14.85 -9.27
C ASP A 211 -4.53 -15.72 -9.84
N THR A 212 -5.69 -15.75 -9.18
CA THR A 212 -6.88 -16.43 -9.72
C THR A 212 -7.52 -15.67 -10.88
N LEU A 213 -7.39 -14.35 -10.92
CA LEU A 213 -7.95 -13.50 -11.97
C LEU A 213 -7.08 -13.48 -13.23
N GLU A 214 -5.75 -13.45 -13.09
CA GLU A 214 -4.84 -13.29 -14.22
C GLU A 214 -3.45 -13.87 -13.93
N ARG A 215 -2.92 -14.63 -14.91
CA ARG A 215 -1.54 -15.10 -14.92
C ARG A 215 -0.82 -14.62 -16.18
N PRO A 216 0.35 -13.94 -16.08
CA PRO A 216 1.03 -13.56 -14.84
C PRO A 216 0.32 -12.44 -14.07
N VAL A 217 0.53 -12.39 -12.75
CA VAL A 217 -0.07 -11.36 -11.88
C VAL A 217 0.44 -9.97 -12.27
N ARG A 218 -0.48 -9.11 -12.73
CA ARG A 218 -0.16 -7.75 -13.22
C ARG A 218 0.55 -6.86 -12.22
N TYR A 219 0.15 -6.94 -10.96
CA TYR A 219 0.69 -6.13 -9.86
C TYR A 219 1.78 -6.86 -9.07
N LEU A 220 2.34 -7.98 -9.58
CA LEU A 220 3.25 -8.83 -8.82
C LEU A 220 4.41 -8.04 -8.22
N SER A 221 5.04 -7.23 -9.05
CA SER A 221 6.15 -6.38 -8.65
C SER A 221 5.80 -5.25 -7.67
N VAL A 222 4.51 -4.90 -7.55
CA VAL A 222 4.00 -3.99 -6.51
C VAL A 222 3.84 -4.76 -5.21
N PHE A 223 3.26 -5.96 -5.26
CA PHE A 223 3.19 -6.86 -4.11
C PHE A 223 4.59 -7.16 -3.56
N GLU A 224 5.56 -7.50 -4.41
CA GLU A 224 6.95 -7.71 -4.01
C GLU A 224 7.50 -6.55 -3.19
N PHE A 225 7.36 -5.32 -3.70
CA PHE A 225 7.88 -4.13 -3.03
C PHE A 225 7.24 -3.90 -1.65
N TYR A 226 5.92 -3.86 -1.55
CA TYR A 226 5.24 -3.54 -0.28
C TYR A 226 5.28 -4.69 0.71
N MET A 227 5.11 -5.94 0.25
CA MET A 227 5.14 -7.10 1.13
C MET A 227 6.55 -7.36 1.67
N GLN A 228 7.61 -7.15 0.87
CA GLN A 228 8.99 -7.20 1.37
C GLN A 228 9.20 -6.19 2.50
N ARG A 229 8.79 -4.93 2.28
CA ARG A 229 8.92 -3.86 3.29
C ARG A 229 8.19 -4.20 4.58
N MET A 230 6.95 -4.70 4.49
CA MET A 230 6.16 -5.10 5.66
C MET A 230 6.84 -6.25 6.42
N VAL A 231 7.31 -7.29 5.71
CA VAL A 231 8.05 -8.41 6.32
C VAL A 231 9.31 -7.93 7.03
N GLU A 232 10.13 -7.11 6.37
CA GLU A 232 11.37 -6.58 6.95
C GLU A 232 11.11 -5.67 8.16
N ALA A 233 10.04 -4.88 8.14
CA ALA A 233 9.67 -4.01 9.24
C ALA A 233 9.18 -4.83 10.45
N LEU A 234 8.32 -5.82 10.22
CA LEU A 234 7.79 -6.71 11.25
C LEU A 234 8.89 -7.59 11.85
N ALA A 235 9.71 -8.24 11.03
CA ALA A 235 10.76 -9.15 11.50
C ALA A 235 11.82 -8.44 12.36
N ARG A 236 12.11 -7.16 12.09
CA ARG A 236 12.99 -6.34 12.92
C ARG A 236 12.42 -5.99 14.30
N THR A 237 11.11 -6.12 14.48
CA THR A 237 10.41 -5.63 15.67
C THR A 237 9.82 -6.77 16.50
N ALA A 238 9.39 -7.86 15.86
CA ALA A 238 8.81 -9.03 16.52
C ALA A 238 9.86 -9.80 17.33
N LEU A 239 9.47 -10.26 18.52
CA LEU A 239 10.28 -11.18 19.33
C LEU A 239 10.34 -12.56 18.65
N LYS A 240 11.50 -13.21 18.63
CA LYS A 240 11.74 -14.47 17.89
C LYS A 240 10.73 -15.60 18.15
N ASN A 241 10.14 -15.64 19.35
CA ASN A 241 9.20 -16.69 19.76
C ASN A 241 7.75 -16.18 19.82
N SER A 242 7.44 -15.01 19.25
CA SER A 242 6.08 -14.50 19.23
C SER A 242 5.26 -15.16 18.11
N PRO A 243 3.91 -15.20 18.23
CA PRO A 243 3.05 -15.68 17.17
C PRO A 243 3.26 -14.96 15.83
N VAL A 244 3.58 -13.67 15.88
CA VAL A 244 3.87 -12.85 14.70
C VAL A 244 5.17 -13.30 14.01
N ALA A 245 6.22 -13.61 14.78
CA ALA A 245 7.46 -14.13 14.21
C ALA A 245 7.25 -15.52 13.57
N THR A 246 6.48 -16.40 14.21
CA THR A 246 6.10 -17.70 13.64
C THR A 246 5.32 -17.52 12.33
N PHE A 247 4.30 -16.65 12.34
CA PHE A 247 3.51 -16.32 11.15
C PHE A 247 4.38 -15.81 9.98
N LEU A 248 5.31 -14.89 10.24
CA LEU A 248 6.23 -14.39 9.21
C LEU A 248 7.10 -15.49 8.65
N HIS A 249 7.65 -16.34 9.52
CA HIS A 249 8.51 -17.44 9.11
C HIS A 249 7.76 -18.41 8.20
N GLU A 250 6.60 -18.90 8.63
CA GLU A 250 5.76 -19.80 7.83
C GLU A 250 5.36 -19.17 6.48
N THR A 251 4.94 -17.92 6.50
CA THR A 251 4.49 -17.19 5.31
C THR A 251 5.63 -17.04 4.28
N VAL A 252 6.81 -16.59 4.71
CA VAL A 252 7.97 -16.41 3.83
C VAL A 252 8.47 -17.74 3.29
N MET A 253 8.43 -18.82 4.08
CA MET A 253 8.82 -20.15 3.62
C MET A 253 7.85 -20.67 2.54
N VAL A 254 6.54 -20.49 2.73
CA VAL A 254 5.53 -20.84 1.71
C VAL A 254 5.76 -20.08 0.41
N TRP A 255 6.02 -18.77 0.47
CA TRP A 255 6.33 -17.98 -0.73
C TRP A 255 7.64 -18.40 -1.40
N SER A 256 8.61 -18.84 -0.61
CA SER A 256 9.91 -19.31 -1.11
C SER A 256 9.80 -20.64 -1.84
N GLU A 257 9.11 -21.61 -1.24
CA GLU A 257 8.87 -22.93 -1.85
C GLU A 257 7.99 -22.82 -3.11
N GLY A 258 7.01 -21.91 -3.09
CA GLY A 258 6.13 -21.65 -4.22
C GLY A 258 6.74 -20.78 -5.32
N HIS A 259 7.96 -20.25 -5.15
CA HIS A 259 8.56 -19.24 -6.02
C HIS A 259 7.60 -18.08 -6.35
N VAL A 260 6.87 -17.61 -5.34
CA VAL A 260 5.79 -16.61 -5.51
C VAL A 260 6.34 -15.26 -5.94
N PHE A 261 7.52 -14.90 -5.45
CA PHE A 261 8.23 -13.66 -5.76
C PHE A 261 9.60 -13.97 -6.39
N GLY A 262 10.25 -12.95 -6.95
CA GLY A 262 11.63 -13.06 -7.44
C GLY A 262 12.62 -13.51 -6.36
N GLU A 263 13.64 -14.27 -6.76
CA GLU A 263 14.62 -14.87 -5.84
C GLU A 263 15.30 -13.83 -4.95
N GLU A 264 15.72 -12.69 -5.52
CA GLU A 264 16.37 -11.61 -4.75
C GLU A 264 15.46 -11.07 -3.63
N VAL A 265 14.15 -10.95 -3.89
CA VAL A 265 13.15 -10.48 -2.93
C VAL A 265 12.94 -11.52 -1.83
N LEU A 266 12.80 -12.80 -2.21
CA LEU A 266 12.67 -13.91 -1.28
C LEU A 266 13.90 -14.04 -0.38
N ASP A 267 15.10 -13.85 -0.91
CA ASP A 267 16.35 -13.89 -0.14
C ASP A 267 16.47 -12.72 0.83
N CYS A 268 15.95 -11.53 0.47
CA CYS A 268 15.81 -10.43 1.42
C CYS A 268 14.86 -10.79 2.56
N MET A 269 13.68 -11.33 2.24
CA MET A 269 12.68 -11.74 3.24
C MET A 269 13.21 -12.85 4.18
N LYS A 270 13.87 -13.88 3.64
CA LYS A 270 14.50 -14.97 4.41
C LYS A 270 15.54 -14.44 5.39
N ARG A 271 16.42 -13.55 4.93
CA ARG A 271 17.41 -12.90 5.80
C ARG A 271 16.76 -12.09 6.90
N ALA A 272 15.65 -11.40 6.60
CA ALA A 272 14.92 -10.61 7.58
C ALA A 272 14.35 -11.47 8.72
N ILE A 273 13.83 -12.66 8.41
CA ILE A 273 13.30 -13.61 9.41
C ILE A 273 14.40 -14.45 10.09
N GLY A 274 15.67 -14.26 9.73
CA GLY A 274 16.81 -14.95 10.34
C GLY A 274 17.17 -16.30 9.74
N CYS A 275 16.65 -16.65 8.57
CA CYS A 275 17.12 -17.79 7.79
C CYS A 275 18.46 -17.43 7.13
N SER A 276 19.47 -18.27 7.35
CA SER A 276 20.77 -18.13 6.67
C SER A 276 20.64 -18.71 5.26
N LEU A 277 21.20 -18.03 4.25
CA LEU A 277 21.39 -18.61 2.92
C LEU A 277 22.46 -19.70 3.05
N GLU A 278 22.06 -20.97 2.94
CA GLU A 278 22.99 -22.10 2.80
C GLU A 278 23.55 -22.17 1.38
#